data_AF-A0A7S0XBH9-F1
#
_entry.id   AF-A0A7S0XBH9-F1
#
_cell.length_a   1.000
_cell.length_b   1.000
_cell.length_c   1.000
_cell.angle_alpha   90.00
_cell.angle_beta   90.00
_cell.angle_gamma   90.00
#
_symmetry.space_group_name_H-M   'P 1'
#
loop_
_entity.id
_entity.type
_entity.pdbx_description
1 polymer ?
#
loop_
_entity_poly.entity_id
_entity_poly.type
_entity_poly.pdbx_seq_one_letter_code
_entity_poly.pdbx_strand_id
1 'polypeptide(L)'
;SMQVGRGDIRVATIDHVNYYVIGGFVAANFCAPSYAVESFNIETNTWTTKSSLLYARGDVSLGTIGDNIFAIGGETISSDCSHSIPVDVVSRYSIGSNGWEVENSSPEDLFRYTSESYNESTSISTRAIYLFGGQGLFKGNLTGTGYYPVCDYTIKYFPKYSHKSSEPLSPGGIAGVVIGGTVFLIIVVILVLTYVGYRNRKYFTREDIAIAQKNQFSIDDEHSVNEVEI
;
A
#
# COMPACT_ATOMS: atom_id res chain seq x y z
N SER A 1 -18.07 14.98 -28.48
CA SER A 1 -18.51 13.63 -28.14
C SER A 1 -17.30 12.75 -27.92
N MET A 2 -17.49 11.58 -27.30
CA MET A 2 -16.48 10.52 -27.28
C MET A 2 -16.07 10.16 -28.71
N GLN A 3 -14.77 9.97 -28.94
CA GLN A 3 -14.18 9.80 -30.27
C GLN A 3 -14.26 8.35 -30.77
N VAL A 4 -14.15 7.37 -29.87
CA VAL A 4 -14.26 5.95 -30.22
C VAL A 4 -15.49 5.36 -29.56
N GLY A 5 -16.51 5.01 -30.35
CA GLY A 5 -17.70 4.31 -29.87
C GLY A 5 -17.37 2.91 -29.36
N ARG A 6 -17.73 2.61 -28.11
CA ARG A 6 -17.45 1.33 -27.45
C ARG A 6 -18.36 1.07 -26.26
N GLY A 7 -18.65 -0.21 -26.01
CA GLY A 7 -19.41 -0.72 -24.86
C GLY A 7 -18.50 -1.37 -23.81
N ASP A 8 -19.08 -1.84 -22.71
CA ASP A 8 -18.38 -2.60 -21.66
C ASP A 8 -17.15 -1.87 -21.10
N ILE A 9 -17.33 -0.56 -20.97
CA ILE A 9 -16.37 0.39 -20.42
C ILE A 9 -16.54 0.54 -18.91
N ARG A 10 -15.50 1.07 -18.28
CA ARG A 10 -15.56 1.67 -16.94
C ARG A 10 -15.01 3.08 -16.97
N VAL A 11 -15.37 3.84 -15.94
CA VAL A 11 -14.94 5.23 -15.74
C VAL A 11 -14.17 5.35 -14.44
N ALA A 12 -13.00 5.98 -14.49
CA ALA A 12 -12.27 6.42 -13.31
C ALA A 12 -12.43 7.93 -13.15
N THR A 13 -12.68 8.40 -11.92
CA THR A 13 -12.76 9.83 -11.63
C THR A 13 -11.46 10.27 -10.97
N ILE A 14 -10.85 11.30 -11.53
CA ILE A 14 -9.73 12.05 -10.95
C ILE A 14 -10.26 13.45 -10.62
N ASP A 15 -9.74 14.07 -9.56
CA ASP A 15 -9.98 15.48 -9.15
C ASP A 15 -11.44 15.99 -9.15
N HIS A 16 -12.42 15.08 -9.20
CA HIS A 16 -13.85 15.35 -9.38
C HIS A 16 -14.22 16.10 -10.68
N VAL A 17 -13.25 16.37 -11.58
CA VAL A 17 -13.47 17.11 -12.82
C VAL A 17 -13.15 16.26 -14.04
N ASN A 18 -12.16 15.38 -13.96
CA ASN A 18 -11.69 14.57 -15.07
C ASN A 18 -12.16 13.11 -14.96
N TYR A 19 -12.93 12.67 -15.96
CA TYR A 19 -13.50 11.31 -16.05
C TYR A 19 -12.81 10.53 -17.16
N TYR A 20 -12.12 9.46 -16.81
CA TYR A 20 -11.35 8.64 -17.74
C TYR A 20 -12.14 7.40 -18.15
N VAL A 21 -12.49 7.31 -19.43
CA VAL A 21 -13.16 6.17 -20.06
C VAL A 21 -12.11 5.25 -20.68
N ILE A 22 -11.93 4.06 -20.12
CA ILE A 22 -10.82 3.16 -20.44
C ILE A 22 -11.35 1.83 -20.99
N GLY A 23 -10.70 1.35 -22.06
CA GLY A 23 -10.96 0.02 -22.62
C GLY A 23 -12.34 -0.08 -23.28
N GLY A 24 -12.95 -1.27 -23.22
CA GLY A 24 -14.25 -1.61 -23.79
C GLY A 24 -14.16 -2.40 -25.10
N PHE A 25 -15.32 -2.69 -25.70
CA PHE A 25 -15.42 -3.38 -27.00
C PHE A 25 -15.93 -2.44 -28.09
N VAL A 26 -15.26 -2.43 -29.25
CA VAL A 26 -15.63 -1.60 -30.41
C VAL A 26 -16.48 -2.34 -31.45
N ALA A 27 -16.62 -3.67 -31.31
CA ALA A 27 -17.44 -4.49 -32.20
C ALA A 27 -18.63 -5.07 -31.44
N ALA A 28 -19.79 -5.14 -32.11
CA ALA A 28 -21.04 -5.63 -31.51
C ALA A 28 -21.01 -7.11 -31.12
N ASN A 29 -20.07 -7.87 -31.66
CA ASN A 29 -19.84 -9.28 -31.34
C ASN A 29 -18.80 -9.48 -30.22
N PHE A 30 -18.32 -8.39 -29.60
CA PHE A 30 -17.34 -8.40 -28.51
C PHE A 30 -15.97 -9.00 -28.92
N CYS A 31 -15.70 -9.15 -30.22
CA CYS A 31 -14.43 -9.69 -30.74
C CYS A 31 -13.31 -8.64 -30.87
N ALA A 32 -13.58 -7.39 -30.51
CA ALA A 32 -12.65 -6.29 -30.71
C ALA A 32 -12.48 -5.51 -29.41
N PRO A 33 -11.69 -6.03 -28.45
CA PRO A 33 -11.34 -5.28 -27.26
C PRO A 33 -10.54 -4.03 -27.66
N SER A 34 -10.66 -2.96 -26.90
CA SER A 34 -10.11 -1.65 -27.22
C SER A 34 -8.92 -1.28 -26.37
N TYR A 35 -7.94 -0.62 -26.98
CA TYR A 35 -6.85 0.07 -26.29
C TYR A 35 -7.22 1.51 -25.88
N ALA A 36 -8.38 2.00 -26.30
CA ALA A 36 -8.72 3.41 -26.24
C ALA A 36 -8.84 3.91 -24.78
N VAL A 37 -8.25 5.09 -24.56
CA VAL A 37 -8.39 5.85 -23.32
C VAL A 37 -8.76 7.28 -23.71
N GLU A 38 -9.86 7.76 -23.18
CA GLU A 38 -10.31 9.14 -23.37
C GLU A 38 -10.67 9.74 -22.01
N SER A 39 -10.33 11.01 -21.79
CA SER A 39 -10.82 11.75 -20.63
C SER A 39 -11.87 12.77 -21.04
N PHE A 40 -12.90 12.91 -20.23
CA PHE A 40 -13.88 13.97 -20.34
C PHE A 40 -13.72 14.93 -19.16
N ASN A 41 -13.54 16.21 -19.45
CA ASN A 41 -13.55 17.26 -18.44
C ASN A 41 -14.95 17.88 -18.39
N ILE A 42 -15.59 17.82 -17.22
CA ILE A 42 -16.97 18.29 -17.05
C ILE A 42 -17.11 19.81 -17.04
N GLU A 43 -16.07 20.54 -16.63
CA GLU A 43 -16.10 22.01 -16.56
C GLU A 43 -16.00 22.64 -17.94
N THR A 44 -15.11 22.10 -18.79
CA THR A 44 -14.91 22.57 -20.16
C THR A 44 -15.80 21.87 -21.18
N ASN A 45 -16.46 20.78 -20.79
CA ASN A 45 -17.25 19.91 -21.66
C ASN A 45 -16.42 19.39 -22.86
N THR A 46 -15.15 19.05 -22.63
CA THR A 46 -14.22 18.61 -23.68
C THR A 46 -13.76 17.18 -23.48
N TRP A 47 -13.66 16.46 -24.59
CA TRP A 47 -13.03 15.15 -24.67
C TRP A 47 -11.56 15.30 -25.07
N THR A 48 -10.69 14.45 -24.53
CA THR A 48 -9.27 14.42 -24.86
C THR A 48 -8.80 12.97 -24.96
N THR A 49 -8.14 12.64 -26.08
CA THR A 49 -7.45 11.35 -26.24
C THR A 49 -6.28 11.28 -25.27
N LYS A 50 -6.12 10.14 -24.58
CA LYS A 50 -4.98 9.87 -23.71
C LYS A 50 -4.15 8.73 -24.28
N SER A 51 -3.00 8.47 -23.66
CA SER A 51 -2.16 7.33 -24.06
C SER A 51 -2.96 6.03 -23.96
N SER A 52 -2.86 5.25 -25.03
CA SER A 52 -3.56 3.98 -25.16
C SER A 52 -3.07 2.97 -24.13
N LEU A 53 -3.96 2.07 -23.70
CA LEU A 53 -3.61 0.94 -22.83
C LEU A 53 -2.46 0.12 -23.43
N LEU A 54 -1.71 -0.57 -22.57
CA LEU A 54 -0.70 -1.55 -23.00
C LEU A 54 -1.33 -2.82 -23.59
N TYR A 55 -2.51 -3.18 -23.10
CA TYR A 55 -3.26 -4.36 -23.52
C TYR A 55 -4.73 -3.99 -23.69
N ALA A 56 -5.29 -4.29 -24.86
CA ALA A 56 -6.71 -4.10 -25.14
C ALA A 56 -7.54 -4.98 -24.22
N ARG A 57 -8.61 -4.40 -23.69
CA ARG A 57 -9.49 -5.09 -22.74
C ARG A 57 -10.88 -4.47 -22.71
N GLY A 58 -11.91 -5.32 -22.67
CA GLY A 58 -13.26 -4.96 -22.24
C GLY A 58 -13.50 -5.37 -20.79
N ASP A 59 -14.61 -4.92 -20.20
CA ASP A 59 -14.99 -5.25 -18.81
C ASP A 59 -13.87 -5.03 -17.78
N VAL A 60 -13.05 -4.01 -18.04
CA VAL A 60 -11.92 -3.63 -17.20
C VAL A 60 -12.40 -3.09 -15.86
N SER A 61 -11.77 -3.47 -14.76
CA SER A 61 -12.01 -2.82 -13.47
C SER A 61 -11.03 -1.69 -13.25
N LEU A 62 -11.51 -0.57 -12.69
CA LEU A 62 -10.70 0.63 -12.48
C LEU A 62 -10.65 1.03 -11.01
N GLY A 63 -9.48 1.36 -10.51
CA GLY A 63 -9.31 2.02 -9.22
C GLY A 63 -8.34 3.18 -9.29
N THR A 64 -8.48 4.15 -8.38
CA THR A 64 -7.66 5.36 -8.32
C THR A 64 -6.96 5.45 -6.98
N ILE A 65 -5.64 5.64 -7.00
CA ILE A 65 -4.82 5.86 -5.80
C ILE A 65 -3.85 7.00 -6.08
N GLY A 66 -4.09 8.15 -5.43
CA GLY A 66 -3.40 9.40 -5.77
C GLY A 66 -3.66 9.80 -7.23
N ASP A 67 -2.62 10.26 -7.93
CA ASP A 67 -2.70 10.65 -9.34
C ASP A 67 -2.47 9.47 -10.30
N ASN A 68 -2.98 8.30 -9.93
CA ASN A 68 -2.82 7.08 -10.73
C ASN A 68 -4.15 6.36 -10.89
N ILE A 69 -4.39 5.85 -12.09
CA ILE A 69 -5.49 4.94 -12.41
C ILE A 69 -4.92 3.53 -12.62
N PHE A 70 -5.53 2.53 -12.01
CA PHE A 70 -5.16 1.13 -12.14
C PHE A 70 -6.22 0.42 -12.96
N ALA A 71 -5.82 -0.10 -14.12
CA ALA A 71 -6.62 -1.01 -14.92
C ALA A 71 -6.32 -2.45 -14.47
N ILE A 72 -7.29 -3.07 -13.80
CA ILE A 72 -7.17 -4.38 -13.16
C ILE A 72 -8.07 -5.37 -13.91
N GLY A 73 -7.43 -6.41 -14.44
CA GLY A 73 -7.96 -7.40 -15.37
C GLY A 73 -8.88 -6.87 -16.46
N GLY A 74 -10.06 -7.47 -16.60
CA GLY A 74 -10.88 -7.37 -17.81
C GLY A 74 -10.58 -8.51 -18.77
N GLU A 75 -11.22 -8.50 -19.93
CA GLU A 75 -11.12 -9.58 -20.92
C GLU A 75 -10.58 -9.09 -22.26
N THR A 76 -9.70 -9.90 -22.82
CA THR A 76 -9.47 -9.96 -24.26
C THR A 76 -10.22 -11.15 -24.83
N ILE A 77 -10.06 -11.41 -26.12
CA ILE A 77 -10.76 -12.48 -26.82
C ILE A 77 -9.76 -13.42 -27.51
N SER A 78 -10.10 -14.70 -27.61
CA SER A 78 -9.37 -15.65 -28.43
C SER A 78 -9.31 -15.20 -29.90
N SER A 79 -8.28 -15.63 -30.62
CA SER A 79 -8.05 -15.20 -32.01
C SER A 79 -9.17 -15.59 -32.98
N ASP A 80 -9.90 -16.66 -32.68
CA ASP A 80 -11.07 -17.13 -33.42
C ASP A 80 -12.40 -16.54 -32.89
N CYS A 81 -12.32 -15.64 -31.91
CA CYS A 81 -13.45 -15.07 -31.18
C CYS A 81 -14.44 -16.10 -30.59
N SER A 82 -13.94 -17.26 -30.19
CA SER A 82 -14.78 -18.30 -29.58
C SER A 82 -14.99 -18.10 -28.08
N HIS A 83 -14.07 -17.43 -27.38
CA HIS A 83 -14.16 -17.24 -25.94
C HIS A 83 -13.32 -16.07 -25.43
N SER A 84 -13.76 -15.49 -24.31
CA SER A 84 -13.02 -14.51 -23.52
C SER A 84 -11.83 -15.13 -22.81
N ILE A 85 -10.75 -14.35 -22.77
CA ILE A 85 -9.50 -14.65 -22.08
C ILE A 85 -9.25 -13.53 -21.06
N PRO A 86 -9.08 -13.84 -19.76
CA PRO A 86 -8.76 -12.83 -18.76
C PRO A 86 -7.43 -12.13 -19.10
N VAL A 87 -7.37 -10.83 -18.87
CA VAL A 87 -6.12 -10.08 -18.89
C VAL A 87 -5.50 -10.16 -17.51
N ASP A 88 -4.40 -10.91 -17.36
CA ASP A 88 -3.74 -11.18 -16.10
C ASP A 88 -2.73 -10.09 -15.68
N VAL A 89 -2.80 -8.90 -16.28
CA VAL A 89 -1.86 -7.79 -16.03
C VAL A 89 -2.58 -6.57 -15.48
N VAL A 90 -2.09 -6.05 -14.36
CA VAL A 90 -2.45 -4.72 -13.85
C VAL A 90 -1.59 -3.67 -14.52
N SER A 91 -2.23 -2.71 -15.19
CA SER A 91 -1.56 -1.55 -15.77
C SER A 91 -1.87 -0.30 -14.94
N ARG A 92 -0.84 0.49 -14.63
CA ARG A 92 -0.98 1.77 -13.93
C ARG A 92 -0.80 2.90 -14.92
N TYR A 93 -1.75 3.83 -14.95
CA TYR A 93 -1.67 5.08 -15.69
C TYR A 93 -1.36 6.22 -14.74
N SER A 94 -0.26 6.94 -15.01
CA SER A 94 0.09 8.15 -14.27
C SER A 94 -0.45 9.38 -14.99
N ILE A 95 -1.26 10.18 -14.28
CA ILE A 95 -1.90 11.37 -14.87
C ILE A 95 -0.84 12.37 -15.36
N GLY A 96 0.19 12.62 -14.56
CA GLY A 96 1.22 13.63 -14.84
C GLY A 96 2.09 13.31 -16.06
N SER A 97 2.38 12.04 -16.33
CA SER A 97 3.19 11.63 -17.49
C SER A 97 2.36 11.22 -18.70
N ASN A 98 1.04 11.10 -18.56
CA ASN A 98 0.16 10.52 -19.59
C ASN A 98 0.74 9.20 -20.11
N GLY A 99 1.11 8.29 -19.20
CA GLY A 99 1.83 7.07 -19.54
C GLY A 99 1.34 5.86 -18.74
N TRP A 100 1.39 4.69 -19.38
CA TRP A 100 1.07 3.42 -18.75
C TRP A 100 2.34 2.65 -18.41
N GLU A 101 2.35 2.02 -17.25
CA GLU A 101 3.37 1.08 -16.81
C GLU A 101 2.72 -0.23 -16.36
N VAL A 102 3.44 -1.33 -16.50
CA VAL A 102 3.05 -2.61 -15.90
C VAL A 102 3.38 -2.55 -14.41
N GLU A 103 2.37 -2.76 -13.56
CA GLU A 103 2.54 -2.72 -12.10
C GLU A 103 2.94 -4.11 -11.57
N ASN A 104 2.09 -5.12 -11.83
CA ASN A 104 2.23 -6.52 -11.42
C ASN A 104 1.25 -7.42 -12.21
N SER A 105 1.35 -8.73 -12.03
CA SER A 105 0.27 -9.66 -12.40
C SER A 105 -0.99 -9.37 -11.57
N SER A 106 -2.14 -9.59 -12.19
CA SER A 106 -3.46 -9.56 -11.55
C SER A 106 -3.45 -10.51 -10.34
N PRO A 107 -4.15 -10.16 -9.24
CA PRO A 107 -4.28 -11.06 -8.11
C PRO A 107 -4.88 -12.41 -8.49
N GLU A 108 -5.72 -12.46 -9.53
CA GLU A 108 -6.33 -13.67 -10.09
C GLU A 108 -6.66 -13.47 -11.59
N ASP A 109 -6.76 -14.56 -12.36
CA ASP A 109 -7.18 -14.57 -13.77
C ASP A 109 -8.70 -14.37 -13.90
N LEU A 110 -9.15 -13.16 -13.59
CA LEU A 110 -10.57 -12.80 -13.52
C LEU A 110 -10.89 -11.63 -14.47
N PHE A 111 -12.17 -11.49 -14.78
CA PHE A 111 -12.74 -10.31 -15.44
C PHE A 111 -14.18 -10.04 -14.96
N ARG A 112 -14.80 -8.92 -15.35
CA ARG A 112 -16.17 -8.52 -14.97
C ARG A 112 -16.42 -8.32 -13.46
N TYR A 113 -15.40 -8.03 -12.66
CA TYR A 113 -15.61 -7.51 -11.31
C TYR A 113 -15.94 -6.02 -11.34
N THR A 114 -16.54 -5.55 -10.25
CA THR A 114 -16.59 -4.12 -9.94
C THR A 114 -15.53 -3.79 -8.89
N SER A 115 -15.08 -2.55 -8.86
CA SER A 115 -14.07 -2.12 -7.90
C SER A 115 -14.37 -0.79 -7.25
N GLU A 116 -13.82 -0.59 -6.06
CA GLU A 116 -13.88 0.67 -5.34
C GLU A 116 -12.54 1.00 -4.69
N SER A 117 -12.18 2.29 -4.68
CA SER A 117 -10.88 2.74 -4.20
C SER A 117 -10.99 3.21 -2.75
N TYR A 118 -10.17 2.64 -1.88
CA TYR A 118 -10.06 3.05 -0.49
C TYR A 118 -8.89 4.01 -0.32
N ASN A 119 -9.19 5.31 -0.31
CA ASN A 119 -8.21 6.40 -0.27
C ASN A 119 -8.14 7.15 1.07
N GLU A 120 -8.94 6.77 2.07
CA GLU A 120 -9.08 7.44 3.38
C GLU A 120 -7.80 7.44 4.24
N SER A 121 -6.79 6.66 3.87
CA SER A 121 -5.50 6.71 4.54
C SER A 121 -4.63 7.83 4.03
N THR A 122 -4.06 8.60 4.98
CA THR A 122 -2.97 9.54 4.71
C THR A 122 -1.70 8.83 4.24
N SER A 123 -1.51 7.56 4.58
CA SER A 123 -0.41 6.74 4.07
C SER A 123 -0.80 6.06 2.77
N ILE A 124 -0.08 6.36 1.70
CA ILE A 124 -0.20 5.69 0.40
C ILE A 124 -0.05 4.17 0.52
N SER A 125 0.76 3.70 1.49
CA SER A 125 1.03 2.28 1.75
C SER A 125 -0.17 1.47 2.24
N THR A 126 -1.24 2.12 2.68
CA THR A 126 -2.44 1.43 3.17
C THR A 126 -3.69 1.74 2.35
N ARG A 127 -3.53 2.53 1.28
CA ARG A 127 -4.56 2.68 0.24
C ARG A 127 -4.66 1.39 -0.56
N ALA A 128 -5.87 1.03 -0.92
CA ALA A 128 -6.15 -0.23 -1.60
C ALA A 128 -7.30 -0.07 -2.58
N ILE A 129 -7.38 -1.00 -3.54
CA ILE A 129 -8.53 -1.13 -4.43
C ILE A 129 -9.22 -2.44 -4.05
N TYR A 130 -10.50 -2.37 -3.69
CA TYR A 130 -11.30 -3.56 -3.44
C TYR A 130 -11.97 -3.99 -4.74
N LEU A 131 -11.87 -5.28 -5.08
CA LEU A 131 -12.53 -5.92 -6.21
C LEU A 131 -13.61 -6.85 -5.67
N PHE A 132 -14.79 -6.85 -6.30
CA PHE A 132 -15.94 -7.62 -5.85
C PHE A 132 -16.46 -8.51 -6.97
N GLY A 133 -16.55 -9.81 -6.68
CA GLY A 133 -17.14 -10.83 -7.57
C GLY A 133 -16.36 -11.03 -8.87
N GLY A 134 -17.09 -11.12 -9.99
CA GLY A 134 -16.53 -11.33 -11.32
C GLY A 134 -16.61 -12.78 -11.81
N GLN A 135 -15.83 -13.08 -12.85
CA GLN A 135 -15.80 -14.36 -13.53
C GLN A 135 -14.36 -14.84 -13.70
N GLY A 136 -14.13 -16.14 -13.50
CA GLY A 136 -12.81 -16.76 -13.66
C GLY A 136 -12.56 -17.33 -15.05
N LEU A 137 -11.55 -18.19 -15.18
CA LEU A 137 -11.18 -18.84 -16.43
C LEU A 137 -12.29 -19.72 -17.01
N PHE A 138 -12.38 -19.77 -18.34
CA PHE A 138 -13.30 -20.66 -19.05
C PHE A 138 -13.07 -22.12 -18.63
N LYS A 139 -14.16 -22.83 -18.35
CA LYS A 139 -14.16 -24.26 -18.02
C LYS A 139 -15.05 -25.01 -19.00
N GLY A 140 -14.63 -26.20 -19.41
CA GLY A 140 -15.41 -27.07 -20.30
C GLY A 140 -14.97 -26.98 -21.76
N ASN A 141 -15.91 -27.21 -22.68
CA ASN A 141 -15.65 -27.24 -24.13
C ASN A 141 -16.42 -26.10 -24.83
N LEU A 142 -15.81 -25.50 -25.85
CA LEU A 142 -16.34 -24.40 -26.64
C LEU A 142 -17.61 -24.76 -27.43
N THR A 143 -17.86 -26.05 -27.66
CA THR A 143 -19.01 -26.54 -28.44
C THR A 143 -20.14 -27.10 -27.58
N GLY A 144 -20.12 -26.89 -26.26
CA GLY A 144 -21.07 -27.51 -25.33
C GLY A 144 -21.26 -26.75 -24.03
N THR A 145 -21.16 -27.45 -22.90
CA THR A 145 -21.47 -26.94 -21.55
C THR A 145 -20.37 -26.06 -20.95
N GLY A 146 -19.63 -25.34 -21.79
CA GLY A 146 -18.58 -24.43 -21.34
C GLY A 146 -19.14 -23.25 -20.57
N TYR A 147 -18.48 -22.82 -19.50
CA TYR A 147 -18.91 -21.69 -18.68
C TYR A 147 -17.75 -20.99 -17.99
N TYR A 148 -18.01 -19.77 -17.53
CA TYR A 148 -17.13 -19.02 -16.66
C TYR A 148 -17.64 -19.11 -15.21
N PRO A 149 -16.85 -19.65 -14.26
CA PRO A 149 -17.27 -19.71 -12.86
C PRO A 149 -17.44 -18.30 -12.32
N VAL A 150 -18.55 -18.06 -11.62
CA VAL A 150 -18.85 -16.77 -10.97
C VAL A 150 -18.20 -16.76 -9.59
N CYS A 151 -17.59 -15.63 -9.24
CA CYS A 151 -16.94 -15.40 -7.95
C CYS A 151 -17.86 -14.59 -7.03
N ASP A 152 -17.89 -14.95 -5.75
CA ASP A 152 -18.66 -14.29 -4.68
C ASP A 152 -17.77 -13.65 -3.60
N TYR A 153 -16.45 -13.67 -3.81
CA TYR A 153 -15.47 -13.16 -2.86
C TYR A 153 -14.99 -11.74 -3.21
N THR A 154 -14.28 -11.16 -2.25
CA THR A 154 -13.68 -9.83 -2.34
C THR A 154 -12.16 -9.95 -2.34
N ILE A 155 -11.50 -9.25 -3.26
CA ILE A 155 -10.05 -9.12 -3.30
C ILE A 155 -9.67 -7.72 -2.83
N LYS A 156 -8.68 -7.61 -1.94
CA LYS A 156 -8.05 -6.34 -1.59
C LYS A 156 -6.70 -6.23 -2.30
N TYR A 157 -6.64 -5.37 -3.31
CA TYR A 157 -5.43 -5.11 -4.09
C TYR A 157 -4.63 -3.93 -3.53
N PHE A 158 -3.33 -4.14 -3.32
CA PHE A 158 -2.38 -3.09 -2.94
C PHE A 158 -1.44 -2.79 -4.10
N PRO A 159 -1.41 -1.56 -4.65
CA PRO A 159 -0.43 -1.18 -5.66
C PRO A 159 1.00 -1.32 -5.16
N LYS A 160 1.91 -1.67 -6.06
CA LYS A 160 3.35 -1.80 -5.78
C LYS A 160 4.00 -0.45 -5.50
N TYR A 161 3.50 0.62 -6.13
CA TYR A 161 3.94 2.00 -5.89
C TYR A 161 3.82 2.41 -4.42
N SER A 162 2.94 1.77 -3.67
CA SER A 162 2.77 1.96 -2.23
C SER A 162 4.01 1.57 -1.39
N HIS A 163 5.02 0.92 -2.00
CA HIS A 163 6.27 0.48 -1.37
C HIS A 163 7.55 1.18 -1.86
N LYS A 164 7.51 2.05 -2.87
CA LYS A 164 8.66 2.90 -3.21
C LYS A 164 8.47 4.27 -2.57
N SER A 165 9.15 4.48 -1.44
CA SER A 165 9.33 5.80 -0.85
C SER A 165 10.08 6.71 -1.83
N SER A 166 9.36 7.43 -2.67
CA SER A 166 9.91 8.50 -3.50
C SER A 166 9.08 9.77 -3.41
N GLU A 167 8.57 10.08 -2.22
CA GLU A 167 8.23 11.46 -1.88
C GLU A 167 9.56 12.19 -1.66
N PRO A 168 9.91 13.25 -2.41
CA PRO A 168 10.94 14.17 -1.95
C PRO A 168 10.43 14.76 -0.63
N LEU A 169 11.13 14.47 0.46
CA LEU A 169 10.81 15.02 1.78
C LEU A 169 10.61 16.53 1.63
N SER A 170 9.40 17.03 1.91
CA SER A 170 9.20 18.47 2.00
C SER A 170 10.18 19.01 3.06
N PRO A 171 10.74 20.22 2.90
CA PRO A 171 11.72 20.76 3.85
C PRO A 171 11.22 20.76 5.31
N GLY A 172 9.90 20.80 5.53
CA GLY A 172 9.28 20.68 6.87
C GLY A 172 9.27 19.26 7.46
N GLY A 173 9.26 18.21 6.62
CA GLY A 173 9.29 16.82 7.06
C GLY A 173 10.66 16.39 7.62
N ILE A 174 11.75 16.91 7.05
CA ILE A 174 13.11 16.62 7.52
C ILE A 174 13.32 17.20 8.93
N ALA A 175 12.84 18.42 9.18
CA ALA A 175 12.90 19.04 10.50
C ALA A 175 12.07 18.26 11.53
N GLY A 176 10.85 17.84 11.18
CA GLY A 176 9.97 17.08 12.07
C GLY A 176 10.52 15.69 12.44
N VAL A 177 11.10 14.96 11.48
CA VAL A 177 11.67 13.62 11.70
C VAL A 177 12.97 13.69 12.49
N VAL A 178 13.83 14.67 12.22
CA VAL A 178 15.08 14.86 12.99
C VAL A 178 14.77 15.28 14.43
N ILE A 179 13.81 16.19 14.64
CA ILE A 179 13.40 16.60 16.00
C ILE A 179 12.73 15.42 16.73
N GLY A 180 11.83 14.68 16.08
CA GLY A 180 11.16 13.52 16.68
C GLY A 180 12.13 12.40 17.06
N GLY A 181 13.08 12.06 16.18
CA GLY A 181 14.11 11.05 16.45
C GLY A 181 15.09 11.46 17.55
N THR A 182 15.49 12.74 17.59
CA THR A 182 16.41 13.24 18.62
C THR A 182 15.73 13.30 20.00
N VAL A 183 14.47 13.76 20.06
CA VAL A 183 13.68 13.80 21.29
C VAL A 183 13.42 12.38 21.82
N PHE A 184 13.11 11.42 20.94
CA PHE A 184 12.92 10.02 21.33
C PHE A 184 14.19 9.41 21.93
N LEU A 185 15.37 9.63 21.31
CA LEU A 185 16.65 9.18 21.84
C LEU A 185 16.96 9.78 23.23
N ILE A 186 16.72 11.08 23.42
CA ILE A 186 16.93 11.75 24.73
C ILE A 186 16.01 11.15 25.80
N ILE A 187 14.73 10.92 25.49
CA ILE A 187 13.78 10.31 26.44
C ILE A 187 14.20 8.89 26.81
N VAL A 188 14.61 8.08 25.82
CA VAL A 188 15.09 6.71 26.06
C VAL A 188 16.36 6.71 26.93
N VAL A 189 17.32 7.61 26.67
CA VAL A 189 18.53 7.73 27.49
C VAL A 189 18.20 8.15 28.92
N ILE A 190 17.31 9.12 29.12
CA ILE A 190 16.88 9.54 30.46
C ILE A 190 16.19 8.39 31.20
N LEU A 191 15.31 7.65 30.54
CA LEU A 191 14.63 6.50 31.14
C LEU A 191 15.61 5.38 31.50
N VAL A 192 16.59 5.09 30.65
CA VAL A 192 17.65 4.09 30.92
C VAL A 192 18.53 4.54 32.08
N LEU A 193 18.98 5.79 32.12
CA LEU A 193 19.79 6.32 33.22
C LEU A 193 19.02 6.33 34.55
N THR A 194 17.74 6.70 34.51
CA THR A 194 16.86 6.67 35.68
C THR A 194 16.63 5.24 36.16
N TYR A 195 16.41 4.30 35.23
CA TYR A 195 16.23 2.88 35.54
C TYR A 195 17.50 2.24 36.10
N VAL A 196 18.66 2.50 35.51
CA VAL A 196 19.97 2.03 36.01
C VAL A 196 20.28 2.65 37.37
N GLY A 197 20.02 3.94 37.56
CA GLY A 197 20.15 4.61 38.85
C GLY A 197 19.23 4.02 39.93
N TYR A 198 17.97 3.75 39.57
CA TYR A 198 17.01 3.07 40.45
C TYR A 198 17.48 1.65 40.81
N ARG A 199 17.97 0.88 39.82
CA ARG A 199 18.46 -0.48 40.02
C ARG A 199 19.70 -0.50 40.92
N ASN A 200 20.67 0.39 40.69
CA ASN A 200 21.89 0.47 41.48
C ASN A 200 21.62 0.89 42.94
N ARG A 201 20.63 1.77 43.18
CA ARG A 201 20.17 2.09 44.56
C ARG A 201 19.52 0.90 45.27
N LYS A 202 18.90 -0.02 44.53
CA LYS A 202 18.23 -1.21 45.08
C LYS A 202 19.19 -2.32 45.52
N TYR A 203 20.44 -2.28 45.08
CA TYR A 203 21.49 -3.26 45.45
C TYR A 203 22.46 -2.77 46.54
N PHE A 204 22.36 -1.50 46.97
CA PHE A 204 23.28 -0.89 47.97
C PHE A 204 22.71 -0.80 49.40
N THR A 205 21.73 -1.64 49.78
CA THR A 205 21.03 -1.45 51.09
C THR A 205 20.79 -2.69 51.94
N ARG A 206 21.45 -3.83 51.71
CA ARG A 206 21.40 -4.94 52.70
C ARG A 206 22.73 -5.60 53.04
N GLU A 207 23.70 -5.69 52.13
CA GLU A 207 24.99 -6.33 52.46
C GLU A 207 26.00 -5.34 53.07
N ASP A 208 26.04 -4.09 52.61
CA ASP A 208 26.94 -3.07 53.19
C ASP A 208 26.58 -2.69 54.63
N ILE A 209 25.29 -2.75 55.00
CA ILE A 209 24.83 -2.50 56.37
C ILE A 209 25.18 -3.68 57.30
N ALA A 210 25.17 -4.92 56.79
CA ALA A 210 25.51 -6.10 57.57
C ALA A 210 27.04 -6.23 57.81
N ILE A 211 27.87 -5.78 56.86
CA ILE A 211 29.33 -5.74 57.01
C ILE A 211 29.76 -4.61 57.97
N ALA A 212 29.07 -3.46 57.95
CA ALA A 212 29.34 -2.38 58.89
C ALA A 212 28.98 -2.73 60.35
N GLN A 213 27.91 -3.49 60.60
CA GLN A 213 27.52 -3.88 61.97
C GLN A 213 28.35 -5.02 62.56
N LYS A 214 28.97 -5.87 61.74
CA LYS A 214 29.78 -7.00 62.23
C LYS A 214 31.20 -6.58 62.65
N ASN A 215 31.72 -5.47 62.12
CA ASN A 215 33.05 -4.96 62.43
C ASN A 215 33.10 -4.00 63.63
N GLN A 216 31.96 -3.72 64.28
CA GLN A 216 31.87 -2.77 65.40
C GLN A 216 31.75 -3.46 66.78
N PHE A 217 31.87 -4.78 66.86
CA PHE A 217 31.68 -5.58 68.08
C PHE A 217 32.89 -6.45 68.48
N SER A 218 34.10 -6.15 68.01
CA SER A 218 35.28 -7.01 68.22
C SER A 218 36.55 -6.29 68.70
N ILE A 219 36.48 -5.02 69.13
CA ILE A 219 37.65 -4.32 69.67
C ILE A 219 37.22 -3.51 70.90
N ASP A 220 36.90 -4.22 71.97
CA ASP A 220 36.91 -3.71 73.34
C ASP A 220 37.30 -4.91 74.21
N ASP A 221 38.61 -5.19 74.32
CA ASP A 221 39.19 -5.81 75.50
C ASP A 221 40.74 -5.77 75.45
N GLU A 222 41.31 -5.49 76.63
CA GLU A 222 42.71 -5.61 77.05
C GLU A 222 43.69 -4.49 76.58
N HIS A 223 44.01 -3.54 77.47
CA HIS A 223 45.21 -3.52 78.37
C HIS A 223 46.52 -3.36 77.56
N SER A 224 47.49 -2.47 77.82
CA SER A 224 48.04 -1.84 79.03
C SER A 224 49.11 -0.81 78.54
N VAL A 225 49.12 0.46 78.96
CA VAL A 225 49.96 1.05 80.04
C VAL A 225 51.48 1.18 79.72
N ASN A 226 51.99 2.42 79.91
CA ASN A 226 53.38 2.89 80.17
C ASN A 226 54.38 2.97 78.99
N GLU A 227 55.31 3.93 78.86
CA GLU A 227 55.94 5.00 79.68
C GLU A 227 56.65 5.95 78.67
N VAL A 228 56.59 7.29 78.76
CA VAL A 228 57.45 8.27 79.49
C VAL A 228 58.93 8.37 79.00
N GLU A 229 59.26 9.61 78.56
CA GLU A 229 60.56 10.32 78.47
C GLU A 229 61.70 9.69 77.63
N ILE A 230 62.52 10.43 76.87
CA ILE A 230 63.02 11.82 76.92
C ILE A 230 63.21 12.31 75.48
#